data_AF-A0A226WPI2-F1
#
_entry.id   AF-A0A226WPI2-F1
#
_cell.length_a   1.000
_cell.length_b   1.000
_cell.length_c   1.000
_cell.angle_alpha   90.00
_cell.angle_beta   90.00
_cell.angle_gamma   90.00
#
_symmetry.space_group_name_H-M   'P 1'
#
loop_
_entity.id
_entity.type
_entity.pdbx_description
1 polymer ?
#
loop_
_entity_poly.entity_id
_entity_poly.type
_entity_poly.pdbx_seq_one_letter_code
_entity_poly.pdbx_strand_id
1 'polypeptide(L)' 'MLFHHFALAEPPATSKVIVLDSGEAQFSLIDEANRKVVGTEPTGKEPHHLMVTPDGNSLMVADSVSNDLIFGPR' A
#
# COMPACT_ATOMS: atom_id res chain seq x y z
N MET A 1 -15.24 42.70 -6.71
CA MET A 1 -14.26 41.69 -6.26
C MET A 1 -14.83 40.33 -6.63
N LEU A 2 -14.22 39.65 -7.59
CA LEU A 2 -14.65 38.33 -8.07
C LEU A 2 -13.70 37.30 -7.45
N PHE A 3 -14.19 36.44 -6.56
CA PHE A 3 -13.39 35.35 -6.00
C PHE A 3 -13.47 34.17 -6.95
N HIS A 4 -12.38 33.88 -7.66
CA HIS A 4 -12.21 32.61 -8.36
C HIS A 4 -11.87 31.54 -7.31
N HIS A 5 -12.81 30.64 -7.05
CA HIS A 5 -12.57 29.43 -6.27
C HIS A 5 -11.69 28.50 -7.12
N PHE A 6 -10.39 28.44 -6.83
CA PHE A 6 -9.52 27.39 -7.35
C PHE A 6 -9.79 26.13 -6.54
N ALA A 7 -10.65 25.25 -7.04
CA ALA A 7 -10.65 23.87 -6.59
C ALA A 7 -9.42 23.20 -7.20
N LEU A 8 -8.45 22.84 -6.36
CA LEU A 8 -7.38 21.93 -6.77
C LEU A 8 -8.04 20.58 -7.04
N ALA A 9 -8.13 20.19 -8.31
CA ALA A 9 -8.54 18.83 -8.66
C ALA A 9 -7.49 17.87 -8.06
N GLU A 10 -7.90 17.07 -7.08
CA GLU A 10 -7.07 15.96 -6.63
C GLU A 10 -6.81 15.05 -7.83
N PRO A 11 -5.55 14.64 -8.09
CA PRO A 11 -5.28 13.68 -9.13
C PRO A 11 -6.14 12.43 -8.86
N PRO A 12 -6.71 11.80 -9.91
CA PRO A 12 -7.52 10.60 -9.72
C PRO A 12 -6.72 9.60 -8.89
N ALA A 13 -7.30 9.12 -7.80
CA ALA A 13 -6.67 8.11 -6.97
C ALA A 13 -6.33 6.90 -7.86
N THR A 14 -5.04 6.71 -8.15
CA THR A 14 -4.62 5.55 -8.92
C THR A 14 -4.80 4.32 -8.05
N SER A 15 -5.51 3.33 -8.57
CA SER A 15 -5.62 2.03 -7.89
C SER A 15 -4.24 1.39 -7.85
N LYS A 16 -3.84 0.94 -6.66
CA LYS A 16 -2.55 0.29 -6.43
C LYS A 16 -2.77 -1.20 -6.17
N VAL A 17 -1.91 -2.03 -6.73
CA VAL A 17 -1.79 -3.45 -6.41
C VAL A 17 -0.64 -3.61 -5.42
N ILE A 18 -0.85 -4.45 -4.40
CA ILE A 18 0.18 -4.77 -3.40
C ILE A 18 0.68 -6.18 -3.66
N VAL A 19 1.99 -6.34 -3.72
CA VAL A 19 2.65 -7.64 -3.91
C VAL A 19 3.56 -7.89 -2.72
N LEU A 20 3.39 -9.03 -2.06
CA LEU A 20 4.27 -9.46 -0.97
C LEU A 20 5.51 -10.14 -1.55
N ASP A 21 6.67 -9.57 -1.30
CA ASP A 21 7.95 -10.04 -1.83
C ASP A 21 8.66 -10.85 -0.73
N SER A 22 8.21 -12.10 -0.54
CA SER A 22 8.63 -12.96 0.59
C SER A 22 10.15 -13.07 0.79
N GLY A 23 10.92 -13.15 -0.29
CA GLY A 23 12.38 -13.29 -0.23
C GLY A 23 13.12 -12.01 0.13
N GLU A 24 12.48 -10.86 -0.06
CA GLU A 24 13.08 -9.53 0.10
C GLU A 24 12.64 -8.84 1.41
N ALA A 25 11.76 -9.47 2.20
CA ALA A 25 11.23 -8.89 3.44
C ALA A 25 10.62 -7.49 3.23
N GLN A 26 9.82 -7.35 2.17
CA GLN A 26 9.14 -6.11 1.81
C GLN A 26 7.83 -6.41 1.06
N PHE A 27 7.04 -5.37 0.81
CA PHE A 27 6.00 -5.39 -0.21
C PHE A 27 6.18 -4.25 -1.21
N SER A 28 5.75 -4.49 -2.44
CA SER A 28 5.78 -3.53 -3.53
C SER A 28 4.40 -2.95 -3.79
N LEU A 29 4.34 -1.63 -4.01
CA LEU A 29 3.17 -0.91 -4.51
C LEU A 29 3.29 -0.77 -6.02
N ILE A 30 2.33 -1.29 -6.77
CA ILE A 30 2.30 -1.26 -8.23
C ILE A 30 1.15 -0.39 -8.69
N ASP A 31 1.42 0.58 -9.57
CA ASP A 31 0.37 1.30 -10.30
C ASP A 31 -0.35 0.33 -11.23
N GLU A 32 -1.65 0.15 -11.04
CA GLU A 32 -2.42 -0.85 -11.78
C GLU A 32 -2.51 -0.52 -13.28
N ALA A 33 -2.57 0.77 -13.65
CA ALA A 33 -2.81 1.21 -15.01
C ALA A 33 -1.60 0.95 -15.92
N ASN A 34 -0.38 1.17 -15.41
CA ASN A 34 0.85 1.02 -16.19
C ASN A 34 1.78 -0.10 -15.69
N ARG A 35 1.39 -0.82 -14.64
CA ARG A 35 2.11 -1.96 -14.04
C ARG A 35 3.53 -1.63 -13.59
N LYS A 36 3.79 -0.40 -13.20
CA LYS A 36 5.09 0.01 -12.66
C LYS A 36 5.08 -0.03 -11.14
N VAL A 37 6.21 -0.44 -10.56
CA VAL A 37 6.47 -0.27 -9.13
C VAL A 37 6.57 1.23 -8.86
N VAL A 38 5.74 1.72 -7.94
CA VAL A 38 5.66 3.12 -7.51
C VAL A 38 6.10 3.32 -6.07
N GLY A 39 6.39 2.23 -5.35
CA GLY A 39 6.93 2.26 -4.00
C GLY A 39 7.21 0.86 -3.48
N THR A 40 7.99 0.79 -2.41
CA THR A 40 8.33 -0.43 -1.69
C THR A 40 8.38 -0.09 -0.21
N GLU A 41 7.83 -0.96 0.62
CA GLU A 41 7.79 -0.76 2.07
C GLU A 41 8.32 -2.02 2.76
N PRO A 42 9.14 -1.88 3.82
CA PRO A 42 9.72 -3.02 4.52
C PRO A 42 8.65 -3.80 5.30
N THR A 43 8.89 -5.10 5.47
CA THR A 43 8.14 -6.00 6.35
C THR A 43 9.07 -6.75 7.29
N GLY A 44 8.55 -7.76 8.00
CA GLY A 44 9.34 -8.83 8.60
C GLY A 44 9.69 -9.92 7.59
N LYS A 45 10.10 -11.08 8.10
CA LYS A 45 10.60 -12.18 7.27
C LYS A 45 9.47 -13.05 6.73
N GLU A 46 9.48 -13.24 5.42
CA GLU A 46 8.51 -14.07 4.69
C GLU A 46 7.06 -13.62 4.87
N PRO A 47 6.70 -12.40 4.42
CA PRO A 47 5.30 -11.94 4.38
C PRO A 47 4.45 -12.81 3.45
N HIS A 48 3.39 -13.46 3.97
CA HIS A 48 2.53 -14.36 3.17
C HIS A 48 1.03 -14.02 3.18
N HIS A 49 0.55 -13.27 4.17
CA HIS A 49 -0.86 -12.88 4.23
C HIS A 49 -1.02 -11.36 4.28
N LEU A 50 -2.04 -10.87 3.58
CA LEU A 50 -2.43 -9.46 3.52
C LEU A 50 -3.94 -9.35 3.75
N MET A 51 -4.35 -8.46 4.67
CA MET A 51 -5.76 -8.20 4.97
C MET A 51 -6.00 -6.70 5.19
N VAL A 52 -7.11 -6.16 4.67
CA VAL A 52 -7.59 -4.82 5.02
C VAL A 52 -8.25 -4.86 6.40
N THR A 53 -7.95 -3.90 7.28
CA THR A 53 -8.60 -3.79 8.58
C THR A 53 -10.12 -3.54 8.44
N PRO A 54 -10.96 -3.96 9.40
CA PRO A 54 -12.41 -3.80 9.29
C PRO A 54 -12.89 -2.34 9.12
N ASP A 55 -12.15 -1.38 9.69
CA ASP A 55 -12.41 0.05 9.54
C ASP A 55 -11.92 0.62 8.20
N GLY A 56 -11.21 -0.18 7.41
CA GLY A 56 -10.67 0.19 6.10
C GLY A 56 -9.47 1.13 6.15
N ASN A 57 -8.93 1.48 7.33
CA ASN A 57 -7.91 2.51 7.45
C ASN A 57 -6.47 1.99 7.32
N SER A 58 -6.26 0.67 7.40
CA SER A 58 -4.92 0.08 7.33
C SER A 58 -4.92 -1.28 6.64
N LEU A 59 -3.73 -1.71 6.26
CA LEU A 59 -3.46 -3.06 5.80
C LEU A 59 -2.64 -3.79 6.85
N MET A 60 -2.99 -5.03 7.12
CA MET A 60 -2.25 -5.92 8.01
C MET A 60 -1.50 -6.95 7.17
N VAL A 61 -0.19 -7.03 7.38
CA VAL A 61 0.70 -8.05 6.79
C VAL A 61 1.11 -9.02 7.90
N ALA A 62 1.03 -10.32 7.63
CA ALA A 62 1.53 -11.35 8.53
C ALA A 62 2.78 -12.02 7.97
N ASP A 63 3.82 -12.03 8.79
CA ASP A 63 5.14 -12.55 8.47
C ASP A 63 5.33 -13.95 9.08
N SER A 64 5.50 -14.95 8.21
CA SER A 64 5.52 -16.37 8.63
C SER A 64 6.74 -16.73 9.48
N VAL A 65 7.91 -16.12 9.21
CA VAL A 65 9.17 -16.49 9.87
C VAL A 65 9.51 -15.58 11.04
N SER A 66 9.30 -14.26 10.91
CA SER A 66 9.57 -13.36 12.04
C SER A 66 8.49 -13.40 13.11
N ASN A 67 7.31 -13.97 12.80
CA ASN A 67 6.18 -14.09 13.73
C ASN A 67 5.67 -12.72 14.21
N ASP A 68 5.54 -11.78 13.26
CA ASP A 68 5.12 -10.41 13.51
C ASP A 68 3.91 -10.04 12.63
N LEU A 69 3.19 -8.99 13.08
CA LEU A 69 2.14 -8.34 12.32
C LEU A 69 2.53 -6.87 12.08
N ILE A 70 2.47 -6.44 10.83
CA ILE A 70 2.81 -5.07 10.45
C ILE A 70 1.57 -4.40 9.88
N PHE A 71 1.39 -3.13 10.26
CA PHE A 71 0.29 -2.29 9.82
C PHE A 71 0.82 -1.22 8.86
N GLY A 72 0.48 -1.37 7.58
CA GLY A 72 0.81 -0.41 6.53
C GLY A 72 -0.30 0.63 6.33
N PRO A 73 0.05 1.84 5.83
CA PRO A 73 -0.94 2.79 5.36
C PRO A 73 -1.68 2.23 4.13
N ARG A 74 -2.88 2.77 3.88
CA ARG A 74 -3.72 2.40 2.72
C ARG A 74 -3.17 2.99 1.41
#